data_AF-A0A5P9JR16-F1
#
_entry.id   AF-A0A5P9JR16-F1
#
_cell.length_a   1.000
_cell.length_b   1.000
_cell.length_c   1.000
_cell.angle_alpha   90.00
_cell.angle_beta   90.00
_cell.angle_gamma   90.00
#
_symmetry.space_group_name_H-M   'P 1'
#
loop_
_entity.id
_entity.type
_entity.pdbx_description
1 polymer ?
#
loop_
_entity_poly.entity_id
_entity_poly.type
_entity_poly.pdbx_seq_one_letter_code
_entity_poly.pdbx_strand_id
1 'polypeptide(L)'
;MPTVNKSASHTFTLSGLPFPGGNGPVLANGLEAWLSATAECQREFVAFMSKRLEKDRDLIRDLQSSRDPARTADIQARWLGECVRDYSSQVSRVMAIYMRSIDGELGREGSKEPSNSER
;
A
#
# COMPACT_ATOMS: atom_id res chain seq x y z
N MET A 1 -5.53 44.97 -11.77
CA MET A 1 -5.89 43.77 -12.55
C MET A 1 -4.98 42.63 -12.13
N PRO A 2 -5.47 41.58 -11.44
CA PRO A 2 -4.67 40.41 -11.15
C PRO A 2 -4.76 39.40 -12.30
N THR A 3 -3.60 38.94 -12.75
CA THR A 3 -3.42 37.90 -13.77
C THR A 3 -3.69 36.52 -13.16
N VAL A 4 -4.58 35.77 -13.79
CA VAL A 4 -4.86 34.36 -13.49
C VAL A 4 -3.64 33.53 -13.85
N ASN A 5 -3.02 32.90 -12.85
CA ASN A 5 -1.91 31.99 -13.08
C ASN A 5 -2.45 30.64 -13.57
N LYS A 6 -1.95 30.20 -14.71
CA LYS A 6 -2.40 29.02 -15.48
C LYS A 6 -1.92 27.74 -14.78
N SER A 7 -2.87 26.88 -14.44
CA SER A 7 -2.64 25.54 -13.90
C SER A 7 -1.74 24.73 -14.85
N ALA A 8 -0.56 24.35 -14.37
CA ALA A 8 0.32 23.42 -15.05
C ALA A 8 -0.14 22.00 -14.72
N SER A 9 -0.82 21.37 -15.66
CA SER A 9 -1.02 19.92 -15.66
C SER A 9 0.35 19.24 -15.67
N HIS A 10 0.72 18.62 -14.55
CA HIS A 10 1.87 17.72 -14.48
C HIS A 10 1.52 16.41 -15.20
N THR A 11 1.67 16.41 -16.52
CA THR A 11 1.80 15.17 -17.27
C THR A 11 3.18 14.61 -16.95
N PHE A 12 3.23 13.57 -16.11
CA PHE A 12 4.43 12.82 -15.81
C PHE A 12 4.78 11.93 -17.00
N THR A 13 5.42 12.50 -18.03
CA THR A 13 5.99 11.76 -19.16
C THR A 13 7.35 11.22 -18.74
N LEU A 14 7.41 9.92 -18.43
CA LEU A 14 8.62 9.17 -18.11
C LEU A 14 9.45 8.86 -19.37
N SER A 15 9.72 9.87 -20.20
CA SER A 15 10.40 9.73 -21.51
C SER A 15 11.89 10.05 -21.47
N GLY A 16 12.47 10.30 -20.29
CA GLY A 16 13.81 10.89 -20.16
C GLY A 16 14.94 9.99 -19.66
N LEU A 17 14.71 8.69 -19.42
CA LEU A 17 15.77 7.78 -18.97
C LEU A 17 16.39 7.04 -20.17
N PRO A 18 17.71 7.15 -20.42
CA PRO A 18 18.39 6.39 -21.46
C PRO A 18 18.49 4.94 -20.99
N PHE A 19 17.56 4.09 -21.42
CA PHE A 19 17.65 2.64 -21.17
C PHE A 19 18.46 1.99 -22.31
N PRO A 20 19.61 1.36 -21.99
CA PRO A 20 20.38 0.61 -22.98
C PRO A 20 19.57 -0.62 -23.43
N GLY A 21 19.52 -0.83 -24.74
CA GLY A 21 18.63 -1.79 -25.40
C GLY A 21 18.78 -3.23 -24.91
N GLY A 22 17.63 -3.92 -24.83
CA GLY A 22 17.55 -5.38 -24.64
C GLY A 22 16.43 -5.87 -23.72
N ASN A 23 16.02 -5.08 -22.71
CA ASN A 23 15.19 -5.57 -21.60
C ASN A 23 13.79 -4.94 -21.50
N GLY A 24 13.30 -4.27 -22.55
CA GLY A 24 12.04 -3.50 -22.53
C GLY A 24 10.82 -4.24 -21.97
N PRO A 25 10.56 -5.51 -22.35
CA PRO A 25 9.42 -6.26 -21.83
C PRO A 25 9.53 -6.62 -20.34
N VAL A 26 10.74 -6.92 -19.85
CA VAL A 26 10.97 -7.26 -18.43
C VAL A 26 10.81 -6.01 -17.55
N LEU A 27 11.35 -4.88 -18.00
CA LEU A 27 11.21 -3.59 -17.32
C LEU A 27 9.76 -3.09 -17.29
N ALA A 28 9.02 -3.27 -18.39
CA ALA A 28 7.60 -2.93 -18.45
C ALA A 28 6.77 -3.80 -17.48
N ASN A 29 7.02 -5.11 -17.44
CA ASN A 29 6.34 -6.03 -16.52
C ASN A 29 6.65 -5.72 -15.04
N GLY A 30 7.91 -5.42 -14.71
CA GLY A 30 8.31 -5.03 -13.35
C GLY A 30 7.67 -3.70 -12.92
N LEU A 31 7.59 -2.72 -13.83
CA LEU A 31 6.92 -1.45 -13.56
C LEU A 31 5.40 -1.63 -13.34
N GLU A 32 4.75 -2.47 -14.13
CA GLU A 32 3.33 -2.79 -13.98
C GLU A 32 3.04 -3.50 -12.65
N ALA A 33 3.89 -4.47 -12.26
CA ALA A 33 3.80 -5.15 -10.96
C ALA A 33 4.01 -4.18 -9.79
N TRP A 34 4.99 -3.28 -9.89
CA TRP A 34 5.26 -2.27 -8.86
C TRP A 34 4.11 -1.26 -8.72
N LEU A 35 3.56 -0.77 -9.84
CA LEU A 35 2.40 0.14 -9.82
C LEU A 35 1.17 -0.53 -9.21
N SER A 36 0.93 -1.80 -9.55
CA SER A 36 -0.18 -2.58 -9.00
C SER A 36 -0.02 -2.80 -7.49
N ALA A 37 1.16 -3.21 -7.05
CA ALA A 37 1.46 -3.39 -5.63
C ALA A 37 1.34 -2.07 -4.84
N THR A 38 1.80 -0.96 -5.43
CA THR A 38 1.67 0.37 -4.82
C THR A 38 0.19 0.78 -4.67
N ALA A 39 -0.62 0.55 -5.71
CA ALA A 39 -2.05 0.85 -5.66
C ALA A 39 -2.78 -0.03 -4.62
N GLU A 40 -2.41 -1.30 -4.49
CA GLU A 40 -2.92 -2.19 -3.43
C GLU A 40 -2.53 -1.72 -2.04
N CYS A 41 -1.26 -1.39 -1.81
CA CYS A 41 -0.78 -0.83 -0.55
C CYS A 41 -1.51 0.47 -0.19
N GLN A 42 -1.72 1.36 -1.16
CA GLN A 42 -2.46 2.60 -0.96
C GLN A 42 -3.92 2.34 -0.55
N ARG A 43 -4.61 1.40 -1.23
CA ARG A 43 -5.98 1.03 -0.88
C ARG A 43 -6.07 0.47 0.54
N GLU A 44 -5.19 -0.45 0.91
CA GLU A 44 -5.14 -1.01 2.26
C GLU A 44 -4.84 0.07 3.31
N PHE A 45 -3.95 1.01 3.02
CA PHE A 45 -3.64 2.11 3.92
C PHE A 45 -4.85 3.03 4.13
N VAL A 46 -5.56 3.40 3.06
CA VAL A 46 -6.78 4.22 3.15
C VAL A 46 -7.85 3.49 3.96
N ALA A 47 -8.09 2.20 3.68
CA ALA A 47 -9.07 1.41 4.42
C ALA A 47 -8.74 1.32 5.92
N PHE A 48 -7.46 1.12 6.25
CA PHE A 48 -6.98 1.13 7.62
C PHE A 48 -7.23 2.48 8.32
N MET A 49 -6.85 3.58 7.67
CA MET A 49 -7.04 4.93 8.20
C MET A 49 -8.51 5.25 8.44
N SER A 50 -9.40 4.89 7.49
CA SER A 50 -10.84 5.07 7.66
C SER A 50 -11.38 4.34 8.89
N LYS A 51 -10.99 3.07 9.06
CA LYS A 51 -11.39 2.27 10.23
C LYS A 51 -10.84 2.86 11.54
N ARG A 52 -9.60 3.35 11.53
CA ARG A 52 -8.97 3.96 12.72
C ARG A 52 -9.69 5.24 13.14
N LEU A 53 -10.05 6.08 12.18
CA LEU A 53 -10.80 7.32 12.42
C LEU A 53 -12.20 7.04 12.99
N GLU A 54 -12.88 6.00 12.51
CA GLU A 54 -14.17 5.59 13.08
C GLU A 54 -14.04 5.20 14.56
N LYS A 55 -13.01 4.42 14.90
CA LYS A 55 -12.72 4.05 16.28
C LYS A 55 -12.32 5.24 17.15
N ASP A 56 -11.56 6.19 16.61
CA ASP A 56 -11.18 7.40 17.33
C ASP A 56 -12.38 8.31 17.61
N ARG A 57 -13.34 8.40 16.67
CA ARG A 57 -14.62 9.08 16.91
C ARG A 57 -15.35 8.43 18.08
N ASP A 58 -15.43 7.11 18.10
CA ASP A 58 -16.13 6.37 19.14
C ASP A 58 -15.40 6.52 20.50
N LEU A 59 -14.06 6.51 20.51
CA LEU A 59 -13.26 6.83 21.69
C LEU A 59 -13.58 8.23 22.24
N ILE A 60 -13.57 9.27 21.38
CA ILE A 60 -13.83 10.64 21.80
C ILE A 60 -15.23 10.75 22.42
N ARG A 61 -16.22 10.08 21.81
CA ARG A 61 -17.59 10.04 22.34
C ARG A 61 -17.63 9.36 23.72
N ASP A 62 -16.95 8.22 23.87
CA ASP A 62 -16.88 7.49 25.14
C ASP A 62 -16.20 8.34 26.23
N LEU A 63 -15.10 9.02 25.90
CA LEU A 63 -14.38 9.91 26.81
C LEU A 63 -15.22 11.12 27.23
N GLN A 64 -15.93 11.76 26.30
CA GLN A 64 -16.83 12.89 26.61
C GLN A 64 -17.98 12.48 27.53
N SER A 65 -18.43 11.23 27.45
CA SER A 65 -19.48 10.70 28.31
C SER A 65 -18.98 10.30 29.71
N SER A 66 -17.67 10.16 29.90
CA SER A 66 -17.07 9.73 31.16
C SER A 66 -16.75 10.93 32.05
N ARG A 67 -17.30 10.93 33.28
CA ARG A 67 -16.90 11.87 34.35
C ARG A 67 -15.97 11.24 35.38
N ASP A 68 -15.73 9.94 35.27
CA ASP A 68 -14.94 9.16 36.22
C ASP A 68 -13.54 8.87 35.65
N PRO A 69 -12.46 9.29 36.32
CA PRO A 69 -11.10 8.98 35.92
C PRO A 69 -10.81 7.49 35.78
N ALA A 70 -11.39 6.62 36.62
CA ALA A 70 -11.17 5.18 36.54
C ALA A 70 -11.76 4.62 35.23
N ARG A 71 -13.00 4.99 34.91
CA ARG A 71 -13.63 4.64 33.63
C ARG A 71 -12.87 5.19 32.42
N THR A 72 -12.28 6.38 32.53
CA THR A 72 -11.43 6.95 31.47
C THR A 72 -10.16 6.10 31.25
N ALA A 73 -9.53 5.62 32.32
CA ALA A 73 -8.37 4.73 32.22
C ALA A 73 -8.73 3.39 31.54
N ASP A 74 -9.90 2.82 31.86
CA ASP A 74 -10.38 1.59 31.22
C ASP A 74 -10.62 1.79 29.72
N ILE A 75 -11.24 2.91 29.34
CA ILE A 75 -11.47 3.29 27.94
C ILE A 75 -10.13 3.40 27.19
N GLN A 76 -9.13 4.06 27.79
CA GLN A 76 -7.80 4.19 27.20
C GLN A 76 -7.07 2.85 27.07
N ALA A 77 -7.12 2.00 28.10
CA ALA A 77 -6.48 0.68 28.07
C ALA A 77 -7.06 -0.21 26.95
N ARG A 78 -8.39 -0.21 26.81
CA ARG A 78 -9.07 -0.92 25.70
C ARG A 78 -8.61 -0.39 24.35
N TRP A 79 -8.64 0.93 24.16
CA TRP A 79 -8.20 1.56 22.92
C TRP A 79 -6.75 1.22 22.55
N LEU A 80 -5.85 1.22 23.53
CA LEU A 80 -4.44 0.89 23.30
C LEU A 80 -4.27 -0.57 22.85
N GLY A 81 -4.97 -1.50 23.51
CA GLY A 81 -4.97 -2.91 23.12
C GLY A 81 -5.52 -3.14 21.71
N GLU A 82 -6.56 -2.40 21.34
CA GLU A 82 -7.08 -2.44 19.97
C GLU A 82 -6.10 -1.87 18.94
N CYS A 83 -5.43 -0.76 19.26
CA CYS A 83 -4.42 -0.16 18.39
C CYS A 83 -3.32 -1.16 18.06
N VAL A 84 -2.71 -1.78 19.08
CA VAL A 84 -1.61 -2.73 18.89
C VAL A 84 -2.03 -3.86 17.96
N ARG A 85 -3.22 -4.43 18.17
CA ARG A 85 -3.75 -5.52 17.33
C ARG A 85 -4.00 -5.06 15.90
N ASP A 86 -4.62 -3.91 15.71
CA ASP A 86 -4.97 -3.41 14.38
C ASP A 86 -3.71 -3.05 13.57
N TYR A 87 -2.72 -2.38 14.19
CA TYR A 87 -1.45 -2.07 13.54
C TYR A 87 -0.65 -3.32 13.18
N SER A 88 -0.57 -4.30 14.09
CA SER A 88 0.10 -5.57 13.80
C SER A 88 -0.54 -6.28 12.60
N SER A 89 -1.88 -6.36 12.57
CA SER A 89 -2.59 -6.92 11.42
C SER A 89 -2.32 -6.14 10.13
N GLN A 90 -2.23 -4.81 10.19
CA GLN A 90 -2.01 -3.98 9.00
C GLN A 90 -0.62 -4.21 8.42
N VAL A 91 0.41 -4.28 9.28
CA VAL A 91 1.79 -4.55 8.85
C VAL A 91 1.87 -5.91 8.15
N SER A 92 1.22 -6.95 8.69
CA SER A 92 1.20 -8.27 8.04
C SER A 92 0.55 -8.25 6.66
N ARG A 93 -0.55 -7.50 6.47
CA ARG A 93 -1.21 -7.37 5.16
C ARG A 93 -0.34 -6.66 4.13
N VAL A 94 0.26 -5.54 4.53
CA VAL A 94 1.15 -4.77 3.66
C VAL A 94 2.36 -5.63 3.26
N MET A 95 2.95 -6.36 4.21
CA MET A 95 4.06 -7.27 3.92
C MET A 95 3.66 -8.39 2.94
N ALA A 96 2.45 -8.93 3.05
CA ALA A 96 1.94 -9.93 2.12
C ALA A 96 1.78 -9.38 0.69
N ILE A 97 1.44 -8.09 0.52
CA ILE A 97 1.40 -7.44 -0.80
C ILE A 97 2.82 -7.37 -1.38
N TYR A 98 3.80 -6.93 -0.58
CA TYR A 98 5.19 -6.87 -1.01
C TYR A 98 5.76 -8.23 -1.41
N MET A 99 5.56 -9.27 -0.60
CA MET A 99 6.05 -10.62 -0.92
C MET A 99 5.45 -11.14 -2.22
N ARG A 100 4.14 -10.93 -2.45
CA ARG A 100 3.47 -11.32 -3.68
C ARG A 100 4.03 -10.61 -4.92
N SER A 101 4.40 -9.34 -4.80
CA SER A 101 5.02 -8.60 -5.91
C SER A 101 6.40 -9.14 -6.28
N ILE A 102 7.15 -9.69 -5.32
CA ILE A 102 8.48 -10.28 -5.55
C ILE A 102 8.35 -11.69 -6.15
N ASP A 103 7.45 -12.53 -5.63
CA ASP A 103 7.25 -13.90 -6.13
C ASP A 103 6.74 -13.93 -7.58
N GLY A 104 5.99 -12.90 -7.99
CA GLY A 104 5.53 -12.73 -9.38
C GLY A 104 6.66 -12.55 -10.40
N GLU A 105 7.86 -12.12 -9.98
CA GLU A 105 9.02 -11.96 -10.87
C GLU A 105 9.80 -13.28 -11.09
N LEU A 106 9.77 -14.22 -10.13
CA LEU A 106 10.54 -15.47 -10.19
C LEU A 106 9.82 -16.63 -10.93
N GLY A 107 8.50 -16.58 -11.07
CA GLY A 107 7.72 -17.65 -11.70
C GLY A 107 7.80 -17.73 -13.23
N ARG A 108 8.45 -16.77 -13.89
CA ARG A 108 8.40 -16.61 -15.36
C ARG A 108 9.68 -17.02 -16.10
N GLU A 109 10.76 -17.35 -15.38
CA GLU A 109 12.04 -17.80 -15.97
C GLU A 109 12.17 -19.33 -16.14
N GLY A 110 11.22 -20.13 -15.64
CA GLY A 110 11.39 -21.59 -15.56
C GLY A 110 10.88 -22.44 -16.73
N SER A 111 10.21 -21.86 -17.74
CA SER A 111 9.54 -22.65 -18.80
C SER A 111 10.22 -22.51 -20.16
N LYS A 112 11.48 -22.97 -20.26
CA LYS A 112 12.05 -23.42 -21.54
C LYS A 112 12.24 -24.93 -21.47
N GLU A 113 11.27 -25.66 -22.02
CA GLU A 113 11.41 -27.09 -22.34
C GLU A 113 12.67 -27.32 -23.19
N PRO A 114 13.49 -28.34 -22.88
CA PRO A 114 14.53 -28.78 -23.80
C PRO A 114 13.86 -29.49 -24.98
N SER A 115 13.86 -28.84 -26.14
CA SER A 115 13.54 -29.42 -27.44
C SER A 115 14.49 -30.61 -27.69
N ASN A 116 13.99 -31.82 -27.46
CA ASN A 116 14.62 -33.04 -27.92
C ASN A 116 14.49 -33.12 -29.45
N SER A 117 15.62 -33.09 -30.15
CA SER A 117 15.71 -33.35 -31.58
C SER A 117 16.96 -34.19 -31.87
N GLU A 118 16.91 -35.45 -31.46
CA GLU A 118 17.64 -36.53 -32.14
C GLU A 118 16.70 -37.23 -33.13
N ARG A 119 16.88 -36.94 -34.43
CA ARG A 119 17.08 -37.92 -35.52
C ARG A 119 17.04 -37.25 -36.89
#